data_AF-A0A9D7HAL2-F1
#
_entry.id   AF-A0A9D7HAL2-F1
#
_cell.length_a   1.000
_cell.length_b   1.000
_cell.length_c   1.000
_cell.angle_alpha   90.00
_cell.angle_beta   90.00
_cell.angle_gamma   90.00
#
_symmetry.space_group_name_H-M   'P 1'
#
loop_
_entity.id
_entity.type
_entity.pdbx_description
1 polymer ?
#
loop_
_entity_poly.entity_id
_entity_poly.type
_entity_poly.pdbx_seq_one_letter_code
_entity_poly.pdbx_strand_id
1 'polypeptide(L)'
;MRFLPHEHTDITAVLAKHGIDPAFVLFVKRRGRLNVEIPGRTDAFAFFREKSTKLDEHGKWQERVDYFTGMGKKDPCDWEAVIAALGKWLKGT
;
A
#
# COMPACT_ATOMS: atom_id res chain seq x y z
N MET A 1 -2.69 -12.48 -2.79
CA MET A 1 -1.72 -11.36 -2.96
C MET A 1 -1.27 -10.96 -1.58
N ARG A 2 0.03 -11.09 -1.31
CA ARG A 2 0.67 -10.64 -0.08
C ARG A 2 1.36 -9.30 -0.34
N PHE A 3 1.70 -8.59 0.72
CA PHE A 3 2.64 -7.47 0.64
C PHE A 3 3.93 -7.93 -0.03
N LEU A 4 4.49 -7.13 -0.92
CA LEU A 4 5.84 -7.34 -1.44
C LEU A 4 6.85 -6.98 -0.35
N PRO A 5 8.09 -7.51 -0.43
CA PRO A 5 9.11 -7.21 0.57
C PRO A 5 9.36 -5.71 0.75
N HIS A 6 9.48 -4.95 -0.35
CA HIS A 6 9.69 -3.50 -0.27
C HIS A 6 8.49 -2.79 0.34
N GLU A 7 7.27 -3.20 -0.01
CA GLU A 7 6.06 -2.62 0.56
C GLU A 7 6.00 -2.79 2.06
N HIS A 8 6.32 -4.00 2.53
CA HIS A 8 6.38 -4.30 3.95
C HIS A 8 7.45 -3.44 4.63
N THR A 9 8.69 -3.47 4.13
CA THR A 9 9.81 -2.70 4.67
C THR A 9 9.48 -1.21 4.78
N ASP A 10 8.99 -0.59 3.70
CA ASP A 10 8.70 0.84 3.68
C ASP A 10 7.54 1.22 4.61
N ILE A 11 6.46 0.43 4.63
CA ILE A 11 5.35 0.64 5.56
C ILE A 11 5.83 0.52 7.01
N THR A 12 6.62 -0.51 7.34
CA THR A 12 7.16 -0.68 8.70
C THR A 12 8.09 0.47 9.10
N ALA A 13 8.89 0.99 8.17
CA ALA A 13 9.75 2.15 8.42
C ALA A 13 8.94 3.41 8.70
N VAL A 14 7.83 3.63 7.99
CA VAL A 14 6.91 4.74 8.26
C VAL A 14 6.23 4.58 9.62
N LEU A 15 5.71 3.39 9.95
CA LEU A 15 5.09 3.10 11.24
C LEU A 15 6.06 3.38 12.40
N ALA A 16 7.29 2.88 12.31
CA ALA A 16 8.33 3.09 13.32
C ALA A 16 8.67 4.59 13.49
N LYS A 17 8.74 5.37 12.40
CA LYS A 17 8.92 6.83 12.46
C LYS A 17 7.79 7.56 13.17
N HIS A 18 6.60 6.97 13.20
CA HIS A 18 5.43 7.46 13.93
C HIS A 18 5.29 6.86 15.34
N GLY A 19 6.31 6.16 15.85
CA GLY A 19 6.29 5.56 17.18
C GLY A 19 5.41 4.32 17.32
N ILE A 20 4.95 3.75 16.20
CA ILE A 20 4.15 2.53 16.19
C ILE A 20 5.10 1.35 15.97
N ASP A 21 5.14 0.43 16.93
CA ASP A 21 5.91 -0.79 16.79
C ASP A 21 5.26 -1.72 15.74
N PRO A 22 5.94 -2.00 14.61
CA PRO A 22 5.40 -2.84 13.56
C PRO A 22 5.05 -4.27 13.99
N ALA A 23 5.61 -4.78 15.09
CA ALA A 23 5.32 -6.12 15.62
C ALA A 23 3.84 -6.29 16.03
N PHE A 24 3.16 -5.20 16.38
CA PHE A 24 1.75 -5.21 16.76
C PHE A 24 0.81 -4.88 15.59
N VAL A 25 1.34 -4.49 14.43
CA VAL A 25 0.52 -4.09 13.28
C VAL A 25 0.13 -5.30 12.44
N LEU A 26 -1.15 -5.37 12.08
CA LEU A 26 -1.69 -6.45 11.27
C LEU A 26 -1.67 -6.07 9.78
N PHE A 27 -0.97 -6.87 8.99
CA PHE A 27 -0.90 -6.75 7.54
C PHE A 27 -1.84 -7.79 6.91
N VAL A 28 -3.03 -7.37 6.48
CA VAL A 28 -4.08 -8.31 6.04
C VAL A 28 -4.63 -7.98 4.66
N LYS A 29 -4.95 -9.02 3.88
CA LYS A 29 -5.68 -8.86 2.63
C LYS A 29 -7.18 -9.01 2.88
N ARG A 30 -7.99 -7.99 2.56
CA ARG A 30 -9.46 -8.03 2.65
C ARG A 30 -10.08 -7.46 1.38
N ARG A 31 -11.01 -8.20 0.76
CA ARG A 31 -11.74 -7.78 -0.46
C ARG A 31 -10.85 -7.20 -1.58
N GLY A 32 -9.70 -7.83 -1.80
CA GLY A 32 -8.73 -7.39 -2.82
C GLY A 32 -7.81 -6.24 -2.41
N ARG A 33 -8.01 -5.63 -1.24
CA ARG A 33 -7.15 -4.58 -0.66
C ARG A 33 -6.10 -5.18 0.26
N LEU A 34 -4.94 -4.54 0.29
CA LEU A 34 -3.91 -4.72 1.29
C LEU A 34 -4.19 -3.69 2.40
N ASN A 35 -4.35 -4.16 3.64
CA ASN A 35 -4.72 -3.34 4.78
C ASN A 35 -3.62 -3.40 5.82
N VAL A 36 -3.40 -2.25 6.47
CA VAL A 36 -2.53 -2.05 7.63
C VAL A 36 -3.44 -1.68 8.79
N GLU A 37 -3.59 -2.57 9.75
CA GLU A 37 -4.49 -2.41 10.91
C GLU A 37 -3.65 -2.26 12.18
N ILE A 38 -3.86 -1.16 12.90
CA ILE A 38 -3.19 -0.90 14.17
C ILE A 38 -4.18 -1.28 15.29
N PRO A 39 -3.82 -2.19 16.20
CA PRO A 39 -4.69 -2.53 17.33
C PRO A 39 -5.11 -1.28 18.12
N GLY A 40 -6.41 -1.20 18.43
CA GLY A 40 -6.99 -0.04 19.12
C GLY A 40 -7.48 1.09 18.20
N ARG A 41 -7.14 1.08 16.90
CA ARG A 41 -7.78 1.97 15.91
C ARG A 41 -9.02 1.31 15.31
N THR A 42 -10.06 2.11 15.10
CA THR A 42 -11.31 1.67 14.46
C THR A 42 -11.23 1.68 12.93
N ASP A 43 -10.21 2.34 12.39
CA ASP A 43 -9.95 2.47 10.97
C ASP A 43 -8.66 1.72 10.56
N ALA A 44 -8.56 1.41 9.27
CA ALA A 44 -7.40 0.75 8.68
C ALA A 44 -6.95 1.53 7.45
N PHE A 45 -5.64 1.61 7.24
CA PHE A 45 -5.11 2.10 5.97
C PHE A 45 -5.19 0.99 4.93
N ALA A 46 -5.75 1.28 3.76
CA ALA A 46 -5.94 0.29 2.72
C ALA A 46 -5.57 0.81 1.33
N PHE A 47 -4.93 -0.05 0.53
CA PHE A 47 -4.60 0.23 -0.86
C PHE A 47 -4.76 -1.03 -1.72
N PHE A 48 -4.83 -0.84 -3.03
CA PHE A 48 -4.80 -1.92 -4.01
C PHE A 48 -3.47 -1.95 -4.74
N ARG A 49 -3.13 -3.14 -5.24
CA ARG A 49 -2.05 -3.35 -6.19
C ARG A 49 -2.56 -4.18 -7.36
N GLU A 50 -2.24 -3.74 -8.56
CA GLU A 50 -2.47 -4.47 -9.79
C GLU A 50 -1.14 -4.72 -10.49
N LYS A 51 -0.94 -5.96 -10.94
CA LYS A 51 0.16 -6.28 -11.85
C LYS A 51 -0.44 -6.42 -13.23
N SER A 52 0.07 -5.66 -14.19
CA SER A 52 -0.32 -5.78 -15.59
C SER A 52 0.92 -6.00 -16.44
N THR A 53 0.75 -6.74 -17.55
CA THR A 53 1.77 -6.84 -18.58
C THR A 53 1.27 -6.03 -19.75
N LYS A 54 2.02 -5.01 -20.15
CA LYS A 54 1.69 -4.14 -21.29
C LYS A 54 2.79 -4.19 -22.32
N LEU A 55 2.41 -4.08 -23.58
CA LEU A 55 3.35 -3.89 -24.66
C LEU A 55 3.82 -2.43 -24.62
N ASP A 56 5.13 -2.22 -24.58
CA ASP A 56 5.71 -0.88 -24.71
C ASP A 56 5.71 -0.40 -26.18
N GLU A 57 6.14 0.83 -26.40
CA GLU A 57 6.23 1.47 -27.72
C GLU A 57 7.20 0.75 -28.68
N HIS A 58 8.05 -0.14 -28.15
CA HIS A 58 9.04 -0.92 -28.89
C HIS A 58 8.58 -2.37 -29.11
N GLY A 59 7.33 -2.70 -28.80
CA GLY A 59 6.78 -4.04 -28.98
C GLY A 59 7.29 -5.06 -27.95
N LYS A 60 7.87 -4.62 -26.82
CA LYS A 60 8.32 -5.50 -25.75
C LYS A 60 7.29 -5.55 -24.63
N TRP A 61 7.04 -6.75 -24.11
CA TRP A 61 6.23 -6.93 -22.92
C TRP A 61 6.97 -6.41 -21.70
N GLN A 62 6.37 -5.45 -21.00
CA GLN A 62 6.85 -4.95 -19.73
C GLN A 62 5.85 -5.26 -18.62
N GLU A 63 6.37 -5.74 -17.49
CA GLU A 63 5.59 -5.84 -16.26
C GLU A 63 5.47 -4.47 -15.61
N ARG A 64 4.25 -4.10 -15.27
CA ARG A 64 3.93 -2.85 -14.57
C ARG A 64 3.17 -3.16 -13.30
N VAL A 65 3.50 -2.43 -12.25
CA VAL A 65 2.78 -2.45 -10.98
C VAL A 65 2.09 -1.11 -10.82
N ASP A 66 0.76 -1.11 -10.77
CA ASP A 66 -0.05 0.06 -10.48
C ASP A 66 -0.61 -0.06 -9.07
N TYR A 67 -0.53 1.03 -8.31
CA TYR A 67 -1.10 1.14 -6.97
C TYR A 67 -2.35 2.01 -6.98
N PHE A 68 -3.24 1.80 -6.03
CA PHE A 68 -4.45 2.63 -5.90
C PHE A 68 -4.75 2.86 -4.43
N THR A 69 -5.02 4.10 -4.05
CA THR A 69 -5.45 4.46 -2.69
C THR A 69 -6.95 4.77 -2.68
N GLY A 70 -7.61 4.61 -1.53
CA GLY A 70 -9.04 4.90 -1.37
C GLY A 70 -9.99 3.72 -1.65
N MET A 71 -11.21 4.02 -2.08
CA MET A 71 -12.30 3.03 -2.12
C MET A 71 -12.36 2.17 -3.41
N GLY A 72 -11.58 2.48 -4.44
CA GLY A 72 -11.62 1.74 -5.71
C GLY A 72 -10.35 1.89 -6.54
N LYS A 73 -10.34 1.26 -7.71
CA LYS A 73 -9.24 1.32 -8.69
C LYS A 73 -9.53 2.33 -9.80
N LYS A 74 -9.82 3.59 -9.43
CA LYS A 74 -10.10 4.64 -10.44
C LYS A 74 -8.82 5.31 -10.92
N ASP A 75 -8.01 5.79 -9.98
CA ASP A 75 -6.83 6.60 -10.28
C ASP A 75 -5.58 5.83 -9.85
N PRO A 76 -4.83 5.23 -10.80
CA PRO A 76 -3.57 4.59 -10.48
C PRO A 76 -2.56 5.63 -9.99
N CYS A 77 -1.77 5.25 -9.01
CA CYS A 77 -0.69 6.04 -8.43
C CYS A 77 0.58 5.18 -8.32
N ASP A 78 1.71 5.84 -8.10
CA ASP A 78 2.96 5.17 -7.80
C ASP A 78 3.06 4.78 -6.32
N TRP A 79 4.15 4.10 -5.98
CA TRP A 79 4.41 3.66 -4.62
C TRP A 79 4.64 4.82 -3.64
N GLU A 80 5.28 5.89 -4.10
CA GLU A 80 5.58 7.07 -3.27
C GLU A 80 4.28 7.74 -2.80
N ALA A 81 3.29 7.84 -3.68
CA ALA A 81 1.96 8.34 -3.33
C ALA A 81 1.25 7.48 -2.27
N VAL A 82 1.42 6.14 -2.30
CA VAL A 82 0.88 5.24 -1.26
C VAL A 82 1.53 5.52 0.09
N ILE A 83 2.86 5.65 0.13
CA ILE A 83 3.60 5.97 1.35
C ILE A 83 3.23 7.35 1.90
N ALA A 84 3.08 8.34 1.03
CA ALA A 84 2.60 9.67 1.42
C ALA A 84 1.17 9.62 2.00
N ALA A 85 0.28 8.81 1.41
CA ALA A 85 -1.08 8.61 1.91
C ALA A 85 -1.09 7.91 3.29
N LEU A 86 -0.22 6.91 3.50
CA LEU A 86 -0.04 6.27 4.81
C LEU A 86 0.40 7.30 5.86
N GLY A 87 1.41 8.11 5.55
CA GLY A 87 1.89 9.15 6.47
C GLY A 87 0.80 10.18 6.81
N LYS A 88 -0.05 10.57 5.85
CA LYS A 88 -1.20 11.43 6.10
C LYS A 88 -2.23 10.75 7.02
N TRP A 89 -2.55 9.49 6.77
CA TRP A 89 -3.48 8.71 7.60
C TRP A 89 -2.98 8.52 9.05
N LEU A 90 -1.67 8.39 9.25
CA LEU A 90 -1.06 8.32 10.59
C LEU A 90 -1.08 9.66 11.34
N LYS A 91 -1.11 10.80 10.62
CA LYS A 91 -1.22 12.14 11.23
C LYS A 91 -2.67 12.56 11.48
N GLY A 92 -3.63 11.96 10.79
CA GLY A 92 -5.05 12.27 10.86
C GLY A 92 -5.80 11.31 11.76
N THR A 93 -5.60 11.43 13.07
CA THR A 93 -6.51 10.98 14.14
C THR A 93 -6.35 11.91 15.32
#